data_AF-A0A2M9IKU2-F1
#
_entry.id   AF-A0A2M9IKU2-F1
#
_cell.length_a   1.000
_cell.length_b   1.000
_cell.length_c   1.000
_cell.angle_alpha   90.00
_cell.angle_beta   90.00
_cell.angle_gamma   90.00
#
_symmetry.space_group_name_H-M   'P 1'
#
loop_
_entity.id
_entity.type
_entity.pdbx_description
1 polymer ?
#
loop_
_entity_poly.entity_id
_entity_poly.type
_entity_poly.pdbx_seq_one_letter_code
_entity_poly.pdbx_strand_id
1 'polypeptide(L)'
;MVIGRSVHMSCGEWHDEFYDLSMALPVVPRHDVAAFVRAAAKVAAILPGPLLERLEALRTGQDGHGYLHVTDLPCAPGALPSTPDNRRAPVERPLLAMEGWLLAICTAMGVPTAYRELHSGSLLQDICPSPNAHPLSAQSSTTPLSLHSEMLYHRWRPDFLLLACSRADHDGAAGTTVATARAALPLLAAAELEVLREHRMTCGTDLAFRHTDGSSPQAHVLVVDNVPGDPRLAFDRDLLQPGDPSARRALRALSEALDEVTDTVRMRPGDLLILDNARVVHGRTAFTPRWDGHDRWLHRTYARSPRGPAGAKDALPYQTKPFAPC
;
A
#
# COMPACT_ATOMS: atom_id res chain seq x y z
N MET A 1 2.83 -27.90 -3.72
CA MET A 1 3.22 -27.24 -2.46
C MET A 1 4.25 -26.17 -2.83
N VAL A 2 3.83 -24.90 -2.95
CA VAL A 2 4.79 -23.82 -3.20
C VAL A 2 5.56 -23.65 -1.89
N ILE A 3 6.86 -23.93 -1.89
CA ILE A 3 7.73 -23.58 -0.77
C ILE A 3 7.71 -22.05 -0.74
N GLY A 4 7.03 -21.47 0.27
CA GLY A 4 6.87 -20.02 0.39
C GLY A 4 8.24 -19.37 0.40
N ARG A 5 8.46 -18.41 -0.52
CA ARG A 5 9.67 -17.59 -0.48
C ARG A 5 9.57 -16.71 0.76
N SER A 6 10.69 -16.46 1.45
CA SER A 6 10.70 -15.52 2.58
C SER A 6 9.98 -14.22 2.20
N VAL A 7 9.30 -13.57 3.14
CA VAL A 7 8.74 -12.22 2.93
C VAL A 7 9.82 -11.14 2.94
N HIS A 8 11.01 -11.47 3.47
CA HIS A 8 12.12 -10.55 3.64
C HIS A 8 13.11 -10.65 2.47
N MET A 9 13.66 -9.51 2.07
CA MET A 9 14.75 -9.39 1.11
C MET A 9 15.65 -8.23 1.52
N SER A 10 16.91 -8.52 1.84
CA SER A 10 17.92 -7.48 2.01
C SER A 10 18.52 -7.12 0.67
N CYS A 11 18.75 -5.82 0.47
CA CYS A 11 19.43 -5.27 -0.70
C CYS A 11 20.81 -4.70 -0.37
N GLY A 12 21.33 -4.93 0.85
CA GLY A 12 22.58 -4.33 1.30
C GLY A 12 23.81 -4.70 0.46
N GLU A 13 23.79 -5.87 -0.18
CA GLU A 13 24.88 -6.31 -1.08
C GLU A 13 24.98 -5.51 -2.39
N TRP A 14 23.89 -4.83 -2.80
CA TRP A 14 23.82 -4.04 -4.03
C TRP A 14 23.94 -2.53 -3.77
N HIS A 15 24.50 -2.12 -2.63
CA HIS A 15 24.54 -0.71 -2.21
C HIS A 15 25.16 0.21 -3.27
N ASP A 16 26.32 -0.17 -3.82
CA ASP A 16 27.05 0.63 -4.81
C ASP A 16 26.31 0.71 -6.15
N GLU A 17 25.78 -0.42 -6.64
CA GLU A 17 24.95 -0.46 -7.85
C GLU A 17 23.74 0.45 -7.71
N PHE A 18 23.08 0.41 -6.55
CA PHE A 18 21.93 1.25 -6.25
C PHE A 18 22.26 2.73 -6.11
N TYR A 19 23.45 3.07 -5.63
CA TYR A 19 23.89 4.46 -5.56
C TYR A 19 23.92 5.10 -6.97
N ASP A 20 24.53 4.43 -7.94
CA ASP A 20 24.63 4.90 -9.32
C ASP A 20 23.25 5.02 -10.00
N LEU A 21 22.36 4.04 -9.75
CA LEU A 21 20.99 4.07 -10.27
C LEU A 21 20.20 5.28 -9.78
N SER A 22 20.39 5.66 -8.52
CA SER A 22 19.68 6.80 -7.93
C SER A 22 20.04 8.13 -8.58
N MET A 23 21.27 8.26 -9.11
CA MET A 23 21.75 9.47 -9.82
C MET A 23 21.17 9.64 -11.22
N ALA A 24 20.57 8.58 -11.79
CA ALA A 24 19.90 8.66 -13.09
C ALA A 24 18.50 9.30 -13.02
N LEU A 25 17.97 9.54 -11.81
CA LEU A 25 16.65 10.11 -11.61
C LEU A 25 16.67 11.65 -11.64
N PRO A 26 15.63 12.31 -12.20
CA PRO A 26 15.48 13.75 -12.12
C PRO A 26 15.52 14.26 -10.67
N VAL A 27 16.33 15.30 -10.42
CA VAL A 27 16.56 15.87 -9.08
C VAL A 27 15.30 16.47 -8.46
N VAL A 28 14.34 16.93 -9.28
CA VAL A 28 13.07 17.49 -8.81
C VAL A 28 11.92 16.71 -9.47
N PRO A 29 11.37 15.67 -8.82
CA PRO A 29 10.44 14.73 -9.46
C PRO A 29 9.11 15.37 -9.88
N ARG A 30 8.72 16.46 -9.24
CA ARG A 30 7.40 17.09 -9.38
C ARG A 30 7.34 18.14 -10.50
N HIS A 31 8.47 18.57 -11.08
CA HIS A 31 8.50 19.46 -12.26
C HIS A 31 7.91 18.78 -13.50
N ASP A 32 8.31 17.53 -13.73
CA ASP A 32 7.75 16.68 -14.78
C ASP A 32 7.63 15.25 -14.25
N VAL A 33 6.47 14.97 -13.64
CA VAL A 33 6.16 13.65 -13.07
C VAL A 33 6.22 12.56 -14.14
N ALA A 34 5.85 12.87 -15.39
CA ALA A 34 5.88 11.89 -16.47
C ALA A 34 7.32 11.52 -16.86
N ALA A 35 8.22 12.50 -16.95
CA ALA A 35 9.64 12.26 -17.17
C ALA A 35 10.28 11.51 -16.01
N PHE A 36 9.93 11.89 -14.76
CA PHE A 36 10.41 11.20 -13.57
C PHE A 36 10.00 9.72 -13.57
N VAL A 37 8.74 9.40 -13.86
CA VAL A 37 8.27 8.01 -13.93
C VAL A 37 8.92 7.24 -15.07
N ARG A 38 9.16 7.86 -16.23
CA ARG A 38 9.94 7.22 -17.32
C ARG A 38 11.38 6.92 -16.91
N ALA A 39 12.02 7.81 -16.15
CA ALA A 39 13.36 7.56 -15.62
C ALA A 39 13.34 6.44 -14.57
N ALA A 40 12.36 6.45 -13.66
CA ALA A 40 12.15 5.40 -12.68
C ALA A 40 11.93 4.02 -13.32
N ALA A 41 11.19 3.96 -14.44
CA ALA A 41 11.00 2.72 -15.20
C ALA A 41 12.30 2.20 -15.85
N LYS A 42 13.21 3.10 -16.27
CA LYS A 42 14.55 2.70 -16.76
C LYS A 42 15.41 2.15 -15.64
N VAL A 43 15.38 2.77 -14.46
CA VAL A 43 16.05 2.27 -13.26
C VAL A 43 15.49 0.88 -12.87
N ALA A 44 14.16 0.74 -12.88
CA ALA A 44 13.50 -0.53 -12.57
C ALA A 44 13.94 -1.67 -13.49
N ALA A 45 14.17 -1.40 -14.77
CA ALA A 45 14.57 -2.41 -15.76
C ALA A 45 15.98 -2.98 -15.54
N ILE A 46 16.81 -2.33 -14.73
CA ILE A 46 18.19 -2.74 -14.43
C ILE A 46 18.41 -2.97 -12.94
N LEU A 47 17.35 -3.17 -12.16
CA LEU A 47 17.48 -3.66 -10.79
C LEU A 47 18.09 -5.07 -10.78
N PRO A 48 18.77 -5.48 -9.70
CA PRO A 48 19.34 -6.81 -9.54
C PRO A 48 18.32 -7.91 -9.85
N GLY A 49 18.72 -8.88 -10.65
CA GLY A 49 17.88 -10.00 -11.08
C GLY A 49 17.11 -10.68 -9.94
N PRO A 50 17.75 -11.01 -8.79
CA PRO A 50 17.04 -11.59 -7.65
C PRO A 50 15.90 -10.71 -7.11
N LEU A 51 16.03 -9.38 -7.14
CA LEU A 51 14.97 -8.47 -6.71
C LEU A 51 13.81 -8.51 -7.71
N LEU A 52 14.11 -8.44 -9.01
CA LEU A 52 13.11 -8.53 -10.07
C LEU A 52 12.31 -9.84 -9.99
N GLU A 53 12.96 -10.97 -9.73
CA GLU A 53 12.29 -12.27 -9.55
C GLU A 53 11.32 -12.28 -8.35
N ARG A 54 11.66 -11.55 -7.27
CA ARG A 54 10.80 -11.44 -6.09
C ARG A 54 9.62 -10.52 -6.32
N LEU A 55 9.84 -9.41 -7.02
CA LEU A 55 8.77 -8.51 -7.45
C LEU A 55 7.81 -9.20 -8.41
N GLU A 56 8.31 -9.97 -9.37
CA GLU A 56 7.48 -10.75 -10.28
C GLU A 56 6.66 -11.84 -9.57
N ALA A 57 7.27 -12.57 -8.64
CA ALA A 57 6.57 -13.57 -7.84
C ALA A 57 5.41 -12.94 -7.07
N LEU A 58 5.61 -11.77 -6.44
CA LEU A 58 4.54 -11.03 -5.76
C LEU A 58 3.47 -10.56 -6.76
N ARG A 59 3.88 -9.97 -7.89
CA ARG A 59 2.98 -9.44 -8.92
C ARG A 59 2.07 -10.51 -9.53
N THR A 60 2.55 -11.75 -9.59
CA THR A 60 1.83 -12.91 -10.13
C THR A 60 1.12 -13.73 -9.06
N GLY A 61 1.31 -13.42 -7.76
CA GLY A 61 0.72 -14.15 -6.63
C GLY A 61 1.42 -15.48 -6.32
N GLN A 62 2.61 -15.71 -6.88
CA GLN A 62 3.43 -16.91 -6.71
C GLN A 62 4.40 -16.83 -5.51
N ASP A 63 4.46 -15.68 -4.83
CA ASP A 63 5.34 -15.45 -3.67
C ASP A 63 4.95 -16.30 -2.44
N GLY A 64 3.65 -16.54 -2.26
CA GLY A 64 3.12 -17.34 -1.16
C GLY A 64 2.36 -16.52 -0.12
N HIS A 65 2.78 -15.27 0.12
CA HIS A 65 2.42 -14.48 1.32
C HIS A 65 1.56 -13.25 1.01
N GLY A 66 1.65 -12.69 -0.19
CA GLY A 66 0.97 -11.46 -0.61
C GLY A 66 1.67 -10.17 -0.20
N TYR A 67 2.90 -10.23 0.32
CA TYR A 67 3.70 -9.03 0.58
C TYR A 67 5.22 -9.30 0.51
N LEU A 68 5.98 -8.23 0.28
CA LEU A 68 7.44 -8.25 0.25
C LEU A 68 8.01 -7.07 1.06
N HIS A 69 8.87 -7.37 2.02
CA HIS A 69 9.64 -6.40 2.80
C HIS A 69 11.07 -6.35 2.26
N VAL A 70 11.34 -5.33 1.46
CA VAL A 70 12.68 -4.99 0.96
C VAL A 70 13.37 -4.12 2.00
N THR A 71 14.62 -4.41 2.31
CA THR A 71 15.40 -3.72 3.35
C THR A 71 16.77 -3.31 2.85
N ASP A 72 17.40 -2.39 3.57
CA ASP A 72 18.76 -1.92 3.30
C ASP A 72 18.91 -1.24 1.92
N LEU A 73 17.84 -0.62 1.40
CA LEU A 73 17.96 0.29 0.25
C LEU A 73 18.77 1.53 0.66
N PRO A 74 19.61 2.08 -0.23
CA PRO A 74 20.32 3.32 0.03
C PRO A 74 19.35 4.43 0.42
N CYS A 75 19.46 4.86 1.68
CA CYS A 75 18.75 5.99 2.22
C CYS A 75 19.80 6.91 2.87
N ALA A 76 19.67 8.22 2.69
CA ALA A 76 20.57 9.20 3.29
C ALA A 76 19.86 9.89 4.48
N PRO A 77 19.67 9.21 5.63
CA PRO A 77 18.80 9.70 6.71
C PRO A 77 19.30 11.02 7.31
N GLY A 78 20.61 11.26 7.33
CA GLY A 78 21.22 12.50 7.84
C GLY A 78 21.00 13.74 6.96
N ALA A 79 20.45 13.59 5.75
CA ALA A 79 20.18 14.68 4.81
C ALA A 79 18.68 15.00 4.65
N LEU A 80 17.81 14.36 5.43
CA LEU A 80 16.37 14.56 5.32
C LEU A 80 15.96 15.92 5.89
N PRO A 81 15.03 16.65 5.25
CA PRO A 81 14.41 17.82 5.86
C PRO A 81 13.53 17.40 7.06
N SER A 82 13.00 18.39 7.78
CA SER A 82 11.97 18.17 8.78
C SER A 82 10.81 17.35 8.20
N THR A 83 10.24 16.45 9.00
CA THR A 83 9.01 15.73 8.66
C THR A 83 7.92 16.72 8.22
N PRO A 84 7.26 16.50 7.07
CA PRO A 84 6.25 17.41 6.55
C PRO A 84 5.04 17.60 7.49
N ASP A 85 4.31 18.69 7.30
CA ASP A 85 3.10 19.04 8.05
C ASP A 85 1.80 18.53 7.38
N ASN A 86 1.88 17.45 6.60
CA ASN A 86 0.79 16.85 5.83
C ASN A 86 0.16 17.73 4.73
N ARG A 87 0.71 18.92 4.46
CA ARG A 87 0.34 19.69 3.27
C ARG A 87 0.89 19.04 2.01
N ARG A 88 0.30 19.39 0.87
CA ARG A 88 0.81 18.96 -0.43
C ARG A 88 2.28 19.33 -0.55
N ALA A 89 3.13 18.34 -0.84
CA ALA A 89 4.55 18.55 -1.03
C ALA A 89 4.82 19.64 -2.10
N PRO A 90 5.74 20.60 -1.84
CA PRO A 90 6.11 21.61 -2.81
C PRO A 90 6.61 21.01 -4.12
N VAL A 91 6.28 21.64 -5.24
CA VAL A 91 6.78 21.22 -6.56
C VAL A 91 8.31 21.26 -6.62
N GLU A 92 8.93 22.22 -5.94
CA GLU A 92 10.39 22.40 -5.89
C GLU A 92 11.11 21.45 -4.93
N ARG A 93 10.40 20.56 -4.21
CA ARG A 93 11.04 19.65 -3.25
C ARG A 93 12.02 18.73 -3.99
N PRO A 94 13.32 18.73 -3.65
CA PRO A 94 14.29 17.81 -4.23
C PRO A 94 13.89 16.35 -3.95
N LEU A 95 14.32 15.46 -4.85
CA LEU A 95 14.12 14.03 -4.73
C LEU A 95 14.71 13.51 -3.43
N LEU A 96 13.89 12.81 -2.66
CA LEU A 96 14.35 12.02 -1.53
C LEU A 96 14.67 10.61 -2.04
N ALA A 97 15.76 10.01 -1.55
CA ALA A 97 16.21 8.69 -2.01
C ALA A 97 15.09 7.63 -1.99
N MET A 98 14.30 7.61 -0.91
CA MET A 98 13.18 6.67 -0.77
C MET A 98 11.99 6.97 -1.69
N GLU A 99 11.79 8.21 -2.16
CA GLU A 99 10.80 8.49 -3.21
C GLU A 99 11.24 7.90 -4.56
N GLY A 100 12.55 7.94 -4.85
CA GLY A 100 13.15 7.33 -6.04
C GLY A 100 12.96 5.82 -6.06
N TRP A 101 13.33 5.14 -4.97
CA TRP A 101 13.14 3.69 -4.83
C TRP A 101 11.67 3.30 -4.86
N LEU A 102 10.82 4.03 -4.15
CA LEU A 102 9.38 3.81 -4.13
C LEU A 102 8.81 3.78 -5.55
N LEU A 103 9.15 4.77 -6.37
CA LEU A 103 8.58 4.89 -7.71
C LEU A 103 9.23 3.95 -8.73
N ALA A 104 10.54 3.68 -8.64
CA ALA A 104 11.19 2.68 -9.47
C ALA A 104 10.58 1.28 -9.23
N ILE A 105 10.48 0.84 -7.98
CA ILE A 105 9.87 -0.45 -7.64
C ILE A 105 8.37 -0.46 -8.00
N CYS A 106 7.65 0.65 -7.82
CA CYS A 106 6.25 0.77 -8.27
C CYS A 106 6.09 0.50 -9.76
N THR A 107 7.00 1.00 -10.61
CA THR A 107 6.95 0.75 -12.07
C THR A 107 7.22 -0.70 -12.45
N ALA A 108 7.99 -1.45 -11.65
CA ALA A 108 8.16 -2.90 -11.83
C ALA A 108 6.90 -3.69 -11.42
N MET A 109 6.12 -3.18 -10.46
CA MET A 109 4.88 -3.80 -10.00
C MET A 109 3.68 -3.51 -10.93
N GLY A 110 3.70 -2.39 -11.65
CA GLY A 110 2.65 -2.02 -12.59
C GLY A 110 2.71 -0.56 -13.01
N VAL A 111 1.56 0.01 -13.36
CA VAL A 111 1.44 1.43 -13.71
C VAL A 111 1.21 2.25 -12.43
N PRO A 112 2.12 3.18 -12.07
CA PRO A 112 1.89 4.09 -10.95
C PRO A 112 0.56 4.82 -11.09
N THR A 113 -0.25 4.83 -10.03
CA THR A 113 -1.62 5.34 -10.06
C THR A 113 -1.88 6.28 -8.90
N ALA A 114 -2.30 7.51 -9.22
CA ALA A 114 -2.84 8.46 -8.26
C ALA A 114 -4.37 8.46 -8.30
N TYR A 115 -4.99 8.94 -7.24
CA TYR A 115 -6.44 9.11 -7.13
C TYR A 115 -6.73 10.58 -6.91
N ARG A 116 -7.54 11.19 -7.77
CA ARG A 116 -7.69 12.65 -7.85
C ARG A 116 -8.11 13.29 -6.52
N GLU A 117 -9.02 12.62 -5.81
CA GLU A 117 -9.61 13.10 -4.56
C GLU A 117 -8.69 12.81 -3.35
N LEU A 118 -7.78 11.84 -3.47
CA LEU A 118 -6.86 11.44 -2.40
C LEU A 118 -5.54 12.22 -2.51
N HIS A 119 -5.12 12.85 -1.41
CA HIS A 119 -3.81 13.50 -1.31
C HIS A 119 -3.53 14.52 -2.44
N SER A 120 -4.58 15.25 -2.83
CA SER A 120 -4.56 16.21 -3.94
C SER A 120 -4.12 15.62 -5.28
N GLY A 121 -4.42 14.33 -5.54
CA GLY A 121 -4.06 13.66 -6.80
C GLY A 121 -2.58 13.36 -6.96
N SER A 122 -1.80 13.37 -5.87
CA SER A 122 -0.35 13.17 -5.90
C SER A 122 0.02 11.69 -5.99
N LEU A 123 1.00 11.35 -6.85
CA LEU A 123 1.57 9.99 -6.93
C LEU A 123 2.45 9.65 -5.72
N LEU A 124 3.25 10.62 -5.29
CA LEU A 124 4.14 10.51 -4.13
C LEU A 124 3.45 11.20 -2.95
N GLN A 125 3.09 10.41 -1.93
CA GLN A 125 2.31 10.87 -0.79
C GLN A 125 3.14 10.75 0.48
N ASP A 126 3.24 11.83 1.25
CA ASP A 126 3.87 11.78 2.56
C ASP A 126 2.88 11.19 3.57
N ILE A 127 3.34 10.22 4.35
CA ILE A 127 2.61 9.63 5.46
C ILE A 127 3.36 9.97 6.74
N CYS A 128 2.90 11.03 7.39
CA CYS A 128 3.39 11.50 8.68
C CYS A 128 2.21 11.73 9.63
N PRO A 129 2.43 11.65 10.96
CA PRO A 129 1.36 11.90 11.91
C PRO A 129 0.85 13.34 11.78
N SER A 130 -0.44 13.54 12.03
CA SER A 130 -1.05 14.88 12.11
C SER A 130 -1.79 15.03 13.45
N PRO A 131 -1.74 16.20 14.11
CA PRO A 131 -2.57 16.48 15.27
C PRO A 131 -4.06 16.28 14.95
N ASN A 132 -4.79 15.62 15.85
CA ASN A 132 -6.24 15.38 15.72
C ASN A 132 -6.67 14.65 14.42
N ALA A 133 -5.79 13.84 13.83
CA ALA A 133 -6.15 13.04 12.67
C ALA A 133 -7.30 12.07 12.98
N HIS A 134 -8.22 11.93 12.02
CA HIS A 134 -9.33 10.99 12.11
C HIS A 134 -8.83 9.54 12.25
N PRO A 135 -9.50 8.65 13.02
CA PRO A 135 -9.04 7.27 13.21
C PRO A 135 -8.82 6.47 11.91
N LEU A 136 -9.65 6.70 10.89
CA LEU A 136 -9.50 6.10 9.54
C LEU A 136 -8.31 6.65 8.74
N SER A 137 -7.69 7.73 9.17
CA SER A 137 -6.61 8.37 8.41
C SER A 137 -5.27 7.68 8.67
N ALA A 138 -4.47 7.54 7.61
CA ALA A 138 -3.05 7.17 7.71
C ALA A 138 -2.24 8.15 8.58
N GLN A 139 -2.76 9.35 8.82
CA GLN A 139 -2.16 10.40 9.66
C GLN A 139 -2.48 10.22 11.16
N SER A 140 -3.35 9.29 11.54
CA SER A 140 -3.58 8.93 12.95
C SER A 140 -2.28 8.47 13.60
N SER A 141 -2.21 8.40 14.93
CA SER A 141 -1.00 7.97 15.62
C SER A 141 -1.28 7.20 16.90
N THR A 142 -1.85 7.86 17.92
CA THR A 142 -2.12 7.27 19.24
C THR A 142 -3.27 6.26 19.25
N THR A 143 -4.05 6.20 18.16
CA THR A 143 -5.05 5.16 17.91
C THR A 143 -4.50 4.20 16.85
N PRO A 144 -4.66 2.88 17.02
CA PRO A 144 -4.37 1.93 15.94
C PRO A 144 -5.19 2.23 14.69
N LEU A 145 -4.58 2.03 13.53
CA LEU A 145 -5.31 2.01 12.26
C LEU A 145 -5.77 0.58 12.01
N SER A 146 -7.08 0.38 11.94
CA SER A 146 -7.72 -0.93 11.77
C SER A 146 -7.25 -1.65 10.50
N LEU A 147 -7.38 -2.98 10.48
CA LEU A 147 -7.11 -3.79 9.30
C LEU A 147 -8.09 -3.43 8.16
N HIS A 148 -7.53 -3.08 7.01
CA HIS A 148 -8.28 -2.74 5.81
C HIS A 148 -7.51 -3.09 4.52
N SER A 149 -8.28 -3.30 3.47
CA SER A 149 -7.87 -3.30 2.08
C SER A 149 -7.95 -1.86 1.56
N GLU A 150 -6.92 -1.39 0.87
CA GLU A 150 -6.91 -0.03 0.36
C GLU A 150 -8.01 0.16 -0.70
N MET A 151 -8.92 1.13 -0.50
CA MET A 151 -9.92 1.55 -1.47
C MET A 151 -10.75 0.39 -2.06
N LEU A 152 -11.17 -0.59 -1.24
CA LEU A 152 -11.99 -1.73 -1.71
C LEU A 152 -13.29 -1.30 -2.43
N TYR A 153 -13.82 -0.13 -2.08
CA TYR A 153 -15.03 0.48 -2.62
C TYR A 153 -14.81 1.17 -3.97
N HIS A 154 -13.60 1.15 -4.53
CA HIS A 154 -13.26 1.87 -5.76
C HIS A 154 -13.14 0.91 -6.97
N ARG A 155 -13.86 1.19 -8.06
CA ARG A 155 -13.72 0.46 -9.35
C ARG A 155 -12.28 0.41 -9.87
N TRP A 156 -11.49 1.43 -9.56
CA TRP A 156 -10.09 1.54 -9.96
C TRP A 156 -9.14 1.23 -8.80
N ARG A 157 -9.57 0.43 -7.81
CA ARG A 157 -8.76 -0.03 -6.68
C ARG A 157 -7.33 -0.39 -7.09
N PRO A 158 -6.31 -0.01 -6.30
CA PRO A 158 -4.93 -0.35 -6.63
C PRO A 158 -4.70 -1.85 -6.41
N ASP A 159 -3.89 -2.45 -7.27
CA ASP A 159 -3.46 -3.84 -7.10
C ASP A 159 -2.36 -3.94 -6.03
N PHE A 160 -1.50 -2.93 -5.95
CA PHE A 160 -0.42 -2.86 -4.96
C PHE A 160 -0.39 -1.53 -4.22
N LEU A 161 -0.09 -1.62 -2.93
CA LEU A 161 0.28 -0.50 -2.06
C LEU A 161 1.78 -0.62 -1.75
N LEU A 162 2.52 0.46 -1.93
CA LEU A 162 3.93 0.53 -1.58
C LEU A 162 4.15 1.61 -0.52
N LEU A 163 4.93 1.26 0.51
CA LEU A 163 5.34 2.15 1.59
C LEU A 163 6.87 2.14 1.67
N ALA A 164 7.51 3.31 1.67
CA ALA A 164 8.96 3.45 1.79
C ALA A 164 9.34 4.32 3.00
N CYS A 165 10.19 3.81 3.89
CA CYS A 165 10.52 4.47 5.15
C CYS A 165 11.73 5.38 5.00
N SER A 166 11.53 6.68 5.24
CA SER A 166 12.62 7.65 5.43
C SER A 166 12.95 7.87 6.89
N ARG A 167 11.93 7.84 7.78
CA ARG A 167 12.11 8.00 9.22
C ARG A 167 11.15 7.08 9.97
N ALA A 168 11.68 6.26 10.88
CA ALA A 168 10.87 5.50 11.83
C ALA A 168 10.36 6.44 12.95
N ASP A 169 9.38 5.99 13.75
CA ASP A 169 9.04 6.72 14.98
C ASP A 169 10.17 6.59 16.01
N HIS A 170 10.25 7.56 16.93
CA HIS A 170 11.38 7.67 17.86
C HIS A 170 11.55 6.45 18.77
N ASP A 171 10.45 5.78 19.12
CA ASP A 171 10.44 4.69 20.09
C ASP A 171 10.38 3.31 19.41
N GLY A 172 10.35 3.26 18.07
CA GLY A 172 10.18 2.03 17.28
C GLY A 172 8.84 1.32 17.49
N ALA A 173 7.84 2.03 18.03
CA ALA A 173 6.54 1.50 18.42
C ALA A 173 5.59 1.34 17.22
N ALA A 174 5.74 2.14 16.16
CA ALA A 174 4.88 2.07 14.99
C ALA A 174 5.26 0.87 14.09
N GLY A 175 4.36 -0.11 14.02
CA GLY A 175 4.45 -1.26 13.13
C GLY A 175 3.31 -1.24 12.12
N THR A 176 3.61 -1.53 10.86
CA THR A 176 2.59 -1.81 9.84
C THR A 176 2.09 -3.24 10.07
N THR A 177 0.82 -3.39 10.43
CA THR A 177 0.23 -4.72 10.63
C THR A 177 -0.21 -5.29 9.28
N VAL A 178 -0.05 -6.59 9.08
CA VAL A 178 -0.42 -7.30 7.85
C VAL A 178 -1.10 -8.62 8.20
N ALA A 179 -2.22 -8.92 7.54
CA ALA A 179 -2.89 -10.21 7.66
C ALA A 179 -3.26 -10.73 6.27
N THR A 180 -2.97 -12.00 6.01
CA THR A 180 -3.06 -12.58 4.66
C THR A 180 -4.31 -13.43 4.52
N ALA A 181 -4.97 -13.33 3.37
CA ALA A 181 -6.15 -14.12 3.04
C ALA A 181 -5.86 -15.64 3.11
N ARG A 182 -4.67 -16.05 2.65
CA ARG A 182 -4.25 -17.47 2.65
C ARG A 182 -4.08 -18.04 4.06
N ALA A 183 -3.72 -17.21 5.04
CA ALA A 183 -3.62 -17.63 6.44
C ALA A 183 -4.98 -17.57 7.16
N ALA A 184 -5.78 -16.52 6.93
CA ALA A 184 -7.03 -16.31 7.66
C ALA A 184 -8.19 -17.18 7.17
N LEU A 185 -8.37 -17.33 5.84
CA LEU A 185 -9.55 -18.02 5.29
C LEU A 185 -9.67 -19.51 5.69
N PRO A 186 -8.57 -20.28 5.85
CA PRO A 186 -8.65 -21.64 6.37
C PRO A 186 -9.15 -21.76 7.82
N LEU A 187 -9.16 -20.67 8.60
CA LEU A 187 -9.66 -20.66 9.98
C LEU A 187 -11.19 -20.53 10.05
N LEU A 188 -11.84 -20.18 8.94
CA LEU A 188 -13.29 -19.98 8.88
C LEU A 188 -14.06 -21.29 8.75
N ALA A 189 -15.26 -21.33 9.33
CA ALA A 189 -16.19 -22.40 9.04
C ALA A 189 -16.70 -22.31 7.59
N ALA A 190 -17.05 -23.46 7.00
CA ALA A 190 -17.53 -23.51 5.61
C ALA A 190 -18.74 -22.59 5.35
N ALA A 191 -19.68 -22.52 6.30
CA ALA A 191 -20.87 -21.67 6.20
C ALA A 191 -20.53 -20.16 6.24
N GLU A 192 -19.52 -19.74 6.99
CA GLU A 192 -19.08 -18.34 7.03
C GLU A 192 -18.39 -17.97 5.72
N LEU A 193 -17.53 -18.86 5.22
CA LEU A 193 -16.84 -18.68 3.95
C LEU A 193 -17.80 -18.61 2.76
N GLU A 194 -18.86 -19.42 2.76
CA GLU A 194 -19.95 -19.38 1.77
C GLU A 194 -20.65 -18.01 1.76
N VAL A 195 -21.04 -17.50 2.94
CA VAL A 195 -21.64 -16.16 3.06
C VAL A 195 -20.72 -15.08 2.49
N LEU A 196 -19.42 -15.10 2.82
CA LEU A 196 -18.44 -14.12 2.33
C LEU A 196 -18.18 -14.18 0.82
N ARG A 197 -18.45 -15.33 0.19
CA ARG A 197 -18.27 -15.60 -1.24
C ARG A 197 -19.49 -15.31 -2.10
N GLU A 198 -20.66 -15.23 -1.49
CA GLU A 198 -21.93 -15.03 -2.21
C GLU A 198 -22.55 -13.66 -1.95
N HIS A 199 -22.41 -13.13 -0.74
CA HIS A 199 -23.13 -11.93 -0.32
C HIS A 199 -22.25 -10.69 -0.46
N ARG A 200 -22.61 -9.81 -1.40
CA ARG A 200 -22.00 -8.48 -1.49
C ARG A 200 -22.47 -7.65 -0.30
N MET A 201 -21.53 -7.03 0.39
CA MET A 201 -21.80 -6.14 1.51
C MET A 201 -21.71 -4.69 1.07
N THR A 202 -22.59 -3.87 1.64
CA THR A 202 -22.51 -2.42 1.49
C THR A 202 -21.22 -1.93 2.12
N CYS A 203 -20.57 -0.95 1.47
CA CYS A 203 -19.31 -0.39 1.93
C CYS A 203 -19.33 1.14 1.77
N GLY A 204 -19.01 1.84 2.86
CA GLY A 204 -18.73 3.27 2.82
C GLY A 204 -17.39 3.58 2.16
N THR A 205 -16.95 4.83 2.31
CA THR A 205 -15.70 5.33 1.72
C THR A 205 -14.86 6.09 2.73
N ASP A 206 -13.54 6.12 2.48
CA ASP A 206 -12.64 7.01 3.21
C ASP A 206 -13.03 8.48 3.03
N LEU A 207 -12.60 9.30 4.00
CA LEU A 207 -12.92 10.73 4.06
C LEU A 207 -12.65 11.47 2.75
N ALA A 208 -11.56 11.13 2.05
CA ALA A 208 -11.16 11.78 0.81
C ALA A 208 -12.18 11.61 -0.34
N PHE A 209 -13.02 10.57 -0.29
CA PHE A 209 -13.97 10.23 -1.36
C PHE A 209 -15.43 10.53 -1.00
N ARG A 210 -15.65 11.15 0.16
CA ARG A 210 -16.99 11.60 0.57
C ARG A 210 -17.40 12.84 -0.22
N HIS A 211 -18.71 13.03 -0.32
CA HIS A 211 -19.27 14.26 -0.88
C HIS A 211 -18.97 15.46 0.03
N THR A 212 -19.09 16.67 -0.52
CA THR A 212 -18.82 17.92 0.22
C THR A 212 -19.76 18.15 1.40
N ASP A 213 -20.94 17.52 1.39
CA ASP A 213 -21.89 17.51 2.51
C ASP A 213 -21.54 16.46 3.59
N GLY A 214 -20.44 15.72 3.42
CA GLY A 214 -19.96 14.69 4.33
C GLY A 214 -20.59 13.31 4.11
N SER A 215 -21.57 13.18 3.21
CA SER A 215 -22.18 11.89 2.90
C SER A 215 -21.20 10.95 2.19
N SER A 216 -21.25 9.67 2.54
CA SER A 216 -20.41 8.64 1.92
C SER A 216 -21.18 7.98 0.76
N PRO A 217 -20.62 7.99 -0.47
CA PRO A 217 -21.02 7.05 -1.49
C PRO A 217 -21.03 5.61 -0.96
N GLN A 218 -21.86 4.76 -1.56
CA GLN A 218 -21.97 3.35 -1.21
C GLN A 218 -21.47 2.49 -2.37
N ALA A 219 -20.57 1.56 -2.07
CA ALA A 219 -20.14 0.50 -2.97
C ALA A 219 -20.72 -0.85 -2.49
N HIS A 220 -20.75 -1.84 -3.39
CA HIS A 220 -21.18 -3.20 -3.04
C HIS A 220 -20.04 -4.18 -3.29
N VAL A 221 -19.38 -4.56 -2.20
CA VAL A 221 -18.11 -5.30 -2.25
C VAL A 221 -18.36 -6.76 -1.92
N LEU A 222 -17.84 -7.65 -2.77
CA LEU A 222 -17.71 -9.06 -2.42
C LEU A 222 -16.46 -9.24 -1.57
N VAL A 223 -16.62 -9.78 -0.35
CA VAL A 223 -15.53 -9.82 0.63
C VAL A 223 -14.48 -10.86 0.26
N VAL A 224 -14.89 -12.05 -0.16
CA VAL A 224 -13.99 -13.11 -0.64
C VAL A 224 -14.36 -13.45 -2.08
N ASP A 225 -13.39 -13.40 -2.98
CA ASP A 225 -13.66 -13.78 -4.37
C ASP A 225 -13.81 -15.29 -4.57
N ASN A 226 -14.37 -15.66 -5.71
CA ASN A 226 -14.63 -17.06 -6.07
C ASN A 226 -13.51 -17.66 -6.93
N VAL A 227 -12.29 -17.11 -6.89
CA VAL A 227 -11.17 -17.63 -7.70
C VAL A 227 -10.63 -18.91 -7.05
N PRO A 228 -10.73 -20.08 -7.71
CA PRO A 228 -10.28 -21.34 -7.13
C PRO A 228 -8.77 -21.35 -6.88
N GLY A 229 -8.35 -21.80 -5.69
CA GLY A 229 -6.95 -22.00 -5.33
C GLY A 229 -6.14 -20.74 -5.00
N ASP A 230 -6.71 -19.54 -5.15
CA ASP A 230 -6.02 -18.28 -4.87
C ASP A 230 -7.00 -17.17 -4.43
N PRO A 231 -7.68 -17.36 -3.28
CA PRO A 231 -8.75 -16.47 -2.85
C PRO A 231 -8.22 -15.07 -2.55
N ARG A 232 -8.95 -14.07 -3.06
CA ARG A 232 -8.70 -12.65 -2.78
C ARG A 232 -9.66 -12.14 -1.73
N LEU A 233 -9.20 -11.11 -1.02
CA LEU A 233 -9.88 -10.48 0.09
C LEU A 233 -10.13 -8.99 -0.20
N ALA A 234 -11.32 -8.53 0.17
CA ALA A 234 -11.70 -7.14 0.19
C ALA A 234 -12.40 -6.87 1.52
N PHE A 235 -11.62 -6.46 2.51
CA PHE A 235 -12.09 -6.30 3.88
C PHE A 235 -11.71 -4.92 4.41
N ASP A 236 -12.62 -4.29 5.12
CA ASP A 236 -12.36 -3.09 5.91
C ASP A 236 -13.20 -3.17 7.17
N ARG A 237 -12.53 -3.11 8.32
CA ARG A 237 -13.15 -3.29 9.64
C ARG A 237 -14.18 -2.20 9.95
N ASP A 238 -13.98 -0.99 9.42
CA ASP A 238 -14.75 0.20 9.77
C ASP A 238 -15.74 0.60 8.66
N LEU A 239 -15.45 0.28 7.40
CA LEU A 239 -16.25 0.70 6.25
C LEU A 239 -17.23 -0.36 5.74
N LEU A 240 -17.01 -1.65 6.00
CA LEU A 240 -17.96 -2.70 5.60
C LEU A 240 -19.18 -2.72 6.52
N GLN A 241 -20.36 -2.80 5.90
CA GLN A 241 -21.66 -2.76 6.56
C GLN A 241 -22.42 -4.05 6.27
N PRO A 242 -22.24 -5.10 7.09
CA PRO A 242 -22.96 -6.35 6.93
C PRO A 242 -24.46 -6.17 7.20
N GLY A 243 -25.30 -6.52 6.22
CA GLY A 243 -26.74 -6.31 6.30
C GLY A 243 -27.46 -7.24 7.27
N ASP A 244 -27.48 -8.54 6.96
CA ASP A 244 -28.23 -9.55 7.71
C ASP A 244 -27.42 -10.20 8.86
N PRO A 245 -28.06 -10.96 9.77
CA PRO A 245 -27.36 -11.64 10.86
C PRO A 245 -26.28 -12.63 10.42
N SER A 246 -26.42 -13.30 9.28
CA SER A 246 -25.41 -14.23 8.74
C SER A 246 -24.17 -13.49 8.26
N ALA A 247 -24.35 -12.41 7.49
CA ALA A 247 -23.27 -11.52 7.04
C ALA A 247 -22.51 -10.94 8.23
N ARG A 248 -23.21 -10.53 9.29
CA ARG A 248 -22.59 -10.03 10.53
C ARG A 248 -21.74 -11.08 11.23
N ARG A 249 -22.22 -12.32 11.32
CA ARG A 249 -21.46 -13.43 11.91
C ARG A 249 -20.23 -13.76 11.07
N ALA A 250 -20.40 -13.90 9.76
CA ALA A 250 -19.31 -14.23 8.85
C ALA A 250 -18.22 -13.14 8.80
N LEU A 251 -18.61 -11.86 8.77
CA LEU A 251 -17.65 -10.76 8.79
C LEU A 251 -16.90 -10.67 10.14
N ARG A 252 -17.58 -10.97 11.25
CA ARG A 252 -16.95 -11.05 12.58
C ARG A 252 -15.93 -12.19 12.63
N ALA A 253 -16.31 -13.39 12.20
CA ALA A 253 -15.41 -14.54 12.16
C ALA A 253 -14.18 -14.26 11.29
N LEU A 254 -14.36 -13.62 10.14
CA LEU A 254 -13.25 -13.15 9.30
C LEU A 254 -12.37 -12.13 10.03
N SER A 255 -12.96 -11.15 10.72
CA SER A 255 -12.19 -10.17 11.48
C SER A 255 -11.34 -10.82 12.57
N GLU A 256 -11.89 -11.80 13.29
CA GLU A 256 -11.20 -12.55 14.35
C GLU A 256 -10.08 -13.43 13.76
N ALA A 257 -10.35 -14.14 12.66
CA ALA A 257 -9.33 -14.92 11.94
C ALA A 257 -8.19 -14.05 11.41
N LEU A 258 -8.49 -12.83 10.94
CA LEU A 258 -7.48 -11.87 10.51
C LEU A 258 -6.62 -11.39 11.69
N ASP A 259 -7.22 -11.12 12.86
CA ASP A 259 -6.48 -10.76 14.07
C ASP A 259 -5.53 -11.90 14.51
N GLU A 260 -5.98 -13.16 14.44
CA GLU A 260 -5.17 -14.34 14.81
C GLU A 260 -3.91 -14.51 13.96
N VAL A 261 -3.98 -14.17 12.67
CA VAL A 261 -2.86 -14.33 11.72
C VAL A 261 -2.10 -13.04 11.45
N THR A 262 -2.40 -11.97 12.20
CA THR A 262 -1.75 -10.66 11.99
C THR A 262 -0.29 -10.71 12.39
N ASP A 263 0.58 -10.32 11.46
CA ASP A 263 2.00 -10.04 11.70
C ASP A 263 2.26 -8.53 11.70
N THR A 264 3.39 -8.09 12.26
CA THR A 264 3.77 -6.68 12.39
C THR A 264 5.14 -6.41 11.78
N VAL A 265 5.16 -5.61 10.71
CA VAL A 265 6.39 -5.15 10.05
C VAL A 265 6.82 -3.80 10.64
N ARG A 266 7.94 -3.77 11.35
CA ARG A 266 8.58 -2.54 11.85
C ARG A 266 9.61 -2.06 10.85
N MET A 267 9.29 -0.98 10.14
CA MET A 267 10.14 -0.43 9.09
C MET A 267 11.15 0.55 9.66
N ARG A 268 12.42 0.38 9.29
CA ARG A 268 13.52 1.34 9.54
C ARG A 268 13.83 2.14 8.26
N PRO A 269 14.55 3.28 8.36
CA PRO A 269 14.99 4.00 7.16
C PRO A 269 15.70 3.07 6.17
N GLY A 270 15.34 3.17 4.88
CA GLY A 270 15.86 2.27 3.84
C GLY A 270 14.98 1.03 3.60
N ASP A 271 13.94 0.82 4.39
CA ASP A 271 12.97 -0.23 4.14
C ASP A 271 11.86 0.21 3.18
N LEU A 272 11.40 -0.74 2.37
CA LEU A 272 10.24 -0.60 1.51
C LEU A 272 9.35 -1.85 1.62
N LEU A 273 8.07 -1.64 1.90
CA LEU A 273 7.06 -2.68 2.02
C LEU A 273 6.09 -2.61 0.85
N ILE A 274 5.89 -3.74 0.18
CA ILE A 274 4.97 -3.89 -0.95
C ILE A 274 3.87 -4.86 -0.52
N LEU A 275 2.62 -4.43 -0.65
CA LEU A 275 1.44 -5.19 -0.26
C LEU A 275 0.62 -5.49 -1.51
N ASP A 276 0.34 -6.77 -1.77
CA ASP A 276 -0.71 -7.18 -2.72
C ASP A 276 -2.06 -6.88 -2.08
N ASN A 277 -2.64 -5.77 -2.52
CA ASN A 277 -3.86 -5.25 -1.93
C ASN A 277 -5.02 -6.25 -2.09
N ALA A 278 -4.96 -7.20 -3.01
CA ALA A 278 -5.99 -8.21 -3.18
C ALA A 278 -5.85 -9.43 -2.26
N ARG A 279 -4.71 -9.62 -1.60
CA ARG A 279 -4.43 -10.80 -0.73
C ARG A 279 -4.10 -10.44 0.70
N VAL A 280 -3.77 -9.17 0.95
CA VAL A 280 -3.35 -8.69 2.27
C VAL A 280 -4.24 -7.53 2.68
N VAL A 281 -4.74 -7.60 3.91
CA VAL A 281 -5.23 -6.41 4.62
C VAL A 281 -4.11 -5.90 5.51
N HIS A 282 -4.10 -4.61 5.73
CA HIS A 282 -3.05 -3.96 6.50
C HIS A 282 -3.63 -2.93 7.45
N GLY A 283 -2.84 -2.55 8.44
CA GLY A 283 -3.16 -1.52 9.41
C GLY A 283 -1.89 -0.96 10.02
N ARG A 284 -2.01 -0.36 11.21
CA ARG A 284 -0.85 0.13 11.94
C ARG A 284 -1.11 0.11 13.44
N THR A 285 -0.11 -0.27 14.22
CA THR A 285 -0.14 -0.09 15.67
C THR A 285 -0.18 1.39 16.06
N ALA A 286 -0.58 1.65 17.31
CA ALA A 286 -0.47 2.97 17.90
C ALA A 286 1.00 3.35 18.13
N PHE A 287 1.30 4.65 18.04
CA PHE A 287 2.58 5.25 18.43
C PHE A 287 2.37 6.70 18.87
N THR A 288 3.36 7.27 19.57
CA THR A 288 3.27 8.62 20.13
C THR A 288 4.20 9.57 19.37
N PRO A 289 3.67 10.52 18.58
CA PRO A 289 4.48 11.55 17.94
C PRO A 289 5.03 12.55 18.97
N ARG A 290 6.19 13.15 18.67
CA ARG A 290 6.83 14.19 19.48
C ARG A 290 6.58 15.61 18.95
N TRP A 291 6.12 15.74 17.70
CA TRP A 291 5.87 17.02 17.04
C TRP A 291 7.12 17.92 16.96
N ASP A 292 8.30 17.30 16.92
CA ASP A 292 9.62 17.94 16.94
C ASP A 292 10.22 18.13 15.53
N GLY A 293 9.41 17.91 14.49
CA GLY A 293 9.85 17.92 13.10
C GLY A 293 10.65 16.68 12.69
N HIS A 294 10.76 15.66 13.55
CA HIS A 294 11.49 14.41 13.30
C HIS A 294 10.61 13.19 13.56
N ASP A 295 9.30 13.35 13.51
CA ASP A 295 8.35 12.23 13.59
C ASP A 295 8.46 11.26 12.41
N ARG A 296 7.86 10.07 12.58
CA ARG A 296 7.76 9.03 11.56
C ARG A 296 7.34 9.58 10.20
N TRP A 297 8.07 9.20 9.15
CA TRP A 297 7.85 9.64 7.79
C TRP A 297 8.03 8.48 6.80
N LEU A 298 6.91 8.05 6.24
CA LEU A 298 6.88 7.15 5.09
C LEU A 298 6.46 7.88 3.83
N HIS A 299 6.83 7.32 2.68
CA HIS A 299 6.32 7.69 1.37
C HIS A 299 5.38 6.59 0.87
N ARG A 300 4.24 6.95 0.32
CA ARG A 300 3.25 6.02 -0.23
C ARG A 300 2.99 6.27 -1.70
N THR A 301 2.85 5.19 -2.45
CA THR A 301 2.31 5.21 -3.81
C THR A 301 1.53 3.93 -4.08
N TYR A 302 0.81 3.90 -5.21
CA TYR A 302 0.05 2.73 -5.63
C TYR A 302 0.42 2.31 -7.04
N ALA A 303 0.35 1.01 -7.30
CA ALA A 303 0.46 0.46 -8.64
C ALA A 303 -0.83 -0.24 -9.04
N ARG A 304 -1.17 -0.13 -10.31
CA ARG A 304 -2.14 -1.00 -10.95
C ARG A 304 -1.44 -1.92 -11.93
N SER A 305 -1.58 -3.22 -11.74
CA SER A 305 -1.08 -4.20 -12.68
C SER A 305 -1.83 -4.02 -14.00
N PRO A 306 -1.17 -4.17 -15.15
CA PRO A 306 -1.85 -4.28 -16.44
C PRO A 306 -2.57 -5.64 -16.55
N ARG A 307 -3.53 -5.92 -15.66
CA ARG A 307 -4.48 -7.03 -15.79
C ARG A 307 -5.71 -6.49 -16.51
N GLY A 308 -5.57 -6.36 -17.83
CA GLY A 308 -6.56 -6.02 -18.84
C GLY A 308 -6.03 -6.50 -20.19
N PRO A 309 -6.89 -6.78 -21.19
CA PRO A 309 -6.45 -7.42 -22.43
C PRO A 309 -5.30 -6.64 -23.05
N ALA A 310 -4.24 -7.37 -23.43
CA ALA A 310 -3.07 -6.84 -24.11
C ALA A 310 -3.47 -5.87 -25.23
N GLY A 311 -2.97 -4.63 -25.21
CA GLY A 311 -3.20 -3.75 -26.37
C GLY A 311 -3.11 -2.23 -26.22
N ALA A 312 -2.57 -1.64 -25.16
CA ALA A 312 -2.25 -0.21 -25.19
C ALA A 312 -0.74 -0.03 -25.48
N LYS A 313 -0.41 0.10 -26.77
CA LYS A 313 0.95 0.40 -27.25
C LYS A 313 1.43 1.83 -26.93
N ASP A 314 0.59 2.64 -26.29
CA ASP A 314 0.96 3.93 -25.67
C ASP A 314 0.68 3.87 -24.16
N ALA A 315 1.50 3.10 -23.43
CA ALA A 315 1.36 3.03 -21.98
C ALA A 315 1.73 4.40 -21.38
N LEU A 316 0.73 5.14 -20.89
CA LEU A 316 0.95 6.34 -20.09
C LEU A 316 1.92 5.99 -18.95
N PRO A 317 2.93 6.84 -18.67
CA PRO A 317 3.93 6.55 -17.65
C PRO A 317 3.30 6.35 -16.27
N TYR A 318 2.22 7.08 -15.98
CA TYR A 318 1.39 6.91 -14.80
C TYR A 318 -0.07 7.27 -15.12
N GLN A 319 -0.98 7.03 -14.18
CA GLN A 319 -2.39 7.36 -14.34
C GLN A 319 -2.91 8.13 -13.13
N THR A 320 -3.89 9.01 -13.35
CA THR A 320 -4.70 9.60 -12.28
C THR A 320 -6.14 9.16 -12.49
N LYS A 321 -6.72 8.48 -11.49
CA LYS A 321 -8.09 7.97 -11.56
C LYS A 321 -9.04 8.87 -10.78
N PRO A 322 -10.18 9.26 -11.37
CA PRO A 322 -11.26 9.88 -10.63
C PRO A 322 -11.96 8.82 -9.77
N PHE A 323 -12.56 9.26 -8.66
CA PHE A 323 -13.41 8.40 -7.87
C PHE A 323 -14.54 7.78 -8.71
N ALA A 324 -14.74 6.47 -8.53
CA ALA A 324 -15.79 5.70 -9.16
C ALA A 324 -16.11 4.50 -8.24
N PRO A 325 -17.28 4.46 -7.59
CA PRO A 325 -17.66 3.34 -6.73
C PRO A 325 -17.83 2.04 -7.54
N CYS A 326 -17.66 0.89 -6.89
CA CYS A 326 -17.83 -0.43 -7.47
C CYS A 326 -19.11 -1.15 -7.03
#